data_AF-A0AAD5FVX0-F1
#
_entry.id   AF-A0AAD5FVX0-F1
#
_cell.length_a   1.000
_cell.length_b   1.000
_cell.length_c   1.000
_cell.angle_alpha   90.00
_cell.angle_beta   90.00
_cell.angle_gamma   90.00
#
_symmetry.space_group_name_H-M   'P 1'
#
loop_
_entity.id
_entity.type
_entity.pdbx_description
1 polymer ?
#
loop_
_entity_poly.entity_id
_entity_poly.type
_entity_poly.pdbx_seq_one_letter_code
_entity_poly.pdbx_strand_id
1 'polypeptide(L)'
;IYPDPELEQQILALAIRCIHSEEGCRWTGQMKQLQNHFTTCAFNVIPCPNRCSVKLTRRDLPEHLQHDCPKRKVKCEFCGSEFTGEAFEVLTFRTMKKK
;
A
#
# COMPACT_ATOMS: atom_id res chain seq x y z
N ILE A 1 10.40 37.11 9.24
CA ILE A 1 10.74 35.91 10.05
C ILE A 1 11.98 35.33 9.39
N TYR A 2 13.13 35.37 10.05
CA TYR A 2 14.36 34.80 9.51
C TYR A 2 14.40 33.30 9.81
N PRO A 3 14.77 32.43 8.85
CA PRO A 3 14.98 31.02 9.12
C PRO A 3 16.21 30.85 10.03
N ASP A 4 16.07 30.02 11.06
CA ASP A 4 17.14 29.64 11.98
C ASP A 4 17.64 28.24 11.59
N PRO A 5 18.68 28.14 10.74
CA PRO A 5 19.15 26.86 10.22
C PRO A 5 19.74 25.96 11.31
N GLU A 6 20.27 26.53 12.40
CA GLU A 6 20.80 25.78 13.53
C GLU A 6 19.67 25.08 14.29
N LEU A 7 18.58 25.81 14.55
CA LEU A 7 17.37 25.25 15.16
C LEU A 7 16.73 24.18 14.26
N GLU A 8 16.65 24.41 12.95
CA GLU A 8 16.15 23.40 12.00
C GLU A 8 16.99 22.12 12.04
N GLN A 9 18.32 22.26 12.06
CA GLN A 9 19.22 21.11 12.16
C GLN A 9 19.05 20.35 13.48
N GLN A 10 18.85 21.07 14.60
CA GLN A 10 18.56 20.45 15.90
C GLN A 10 17.24 19.67 15.88
N ILE A 11 16.16 20.26 15.32
CA ILE A 11 14.87 19.59 15.18
C ILE A 11 15.01 18.31 14.33
N LEU A 12 15.71 18.40 13.20
CA LEU A 12 15.94 17.28 12.29
C LEU A 12 16.77 16.14 12.89
N ALA A 13 17.60 16.44 13.90
CA ALA A 13 18.42 15.47 14.64
C ALA A 13 17.69 14.80 15.82
N LEU A 14 16.50 15.27 16.22
CA LEU A 14 15.73 14.68 17.32
C LEU A 14 15.36 13.22 17.04
N ALA A 15 15.55 12.36 18.04
CA ALA A 15 15.14 10.97 17.98
C ALA A 15 13.63 10.85 18.25
N ILE A 16 12.91 10.20 17.34
CA ILE A 16 11.46 10.01 17.39
C ILE A 16 11.07 8.56 17.08
N ARG A 17 9.83 8.21 17.41
CA ARG A 17 9.19 6.94 17.04
C ARG A 17 8.24 7.15 15.87
N CYS A 18 7.99 6.10 15.10
CA CYS A 18 6.99 6.15 14.02
C CYS A 18 5.58 6.46 14.56
N ILE A 19 4.78 7.19 13.78
CA ILE A 19 3.37 7.46 14.08
C ILE A 19 2.54 6.17 14.18
N HIS A 20 2.92 5.14 13.42
CA HIS A 20 2.28 3.82 13.43
C HIS A 20 2.83 2.90 14.54
N SER A 21 3.45 3.46 15.57
CA SER A 21 4.05 2.65 16.64
C SER A 21 3.02 1.88 17.46
N GLU A 22 1.81 2.43 17.62
CA GLU A 22 0.68 1.75 18.27
C GLU A 22 0.12 0.60 17.42
N GLU A 23 0.26 0.68 16.10
CA GLU A 23 -0.16 -0.40 15.18
C GLU A 23 0.88 -1.52 15.06
N GLY A 24 2.08 -1.31 15.60
CA GLY A 24 3.17 -2.30 15.65
C GLY A 24 4.45 -1.89 14.94
N CYS A 25 4.55 -0.67 14.41
CA CYS A 25 5.80 -0.19 13.83
C CYS A 25 6.85 0.10 14.92
N ARG A 26 7.94 -0.67 14.94
CA ARG A 26 9.02 -0.50 15.93
C ARG A 26 10.13 0.45 15.47
N TRP A 27 9.92 1.21 14.40
CA TRP A 27 10.95 2.10 13.88
C TRP A 27 11.16 3.30 14.81
N THR A 28 12.42 3.56 15.11
CA THR A 28 12.90 4.71 15.88
C THR A 28 14.12 5.30 15.18
N GLY A 29 14.20 6.62 15.06
CA GLY A 29 15.30 7.26 14.35
C GLY A 29 15.23 8.78 14.42
N GLN A 30 16.13 9.46 13.71
CA GLN A 30 16.12 10.92 13.64
C GLN A 30 14.93 11.42 12.82
N MET A 31 14.38 12.59 13.15
CA MET A 31 13.28 13.21 12.41
C MET A 31 13.55 13.31 10.90
N LYS A 32 14.80 13.63 10.51
CA LYS A 32 15.21 13.65 9.08
C LYS A 32 15.05 12.32 8.35
N GLN A 33 15.10 11.19 9.08
CA GLN A 33 15.00 9.84 8.52
C GLN A 33 13.54 9.36 8.42
N LEU A 34 12.60 10.05 9.07
CA LEU A 34 11.18 9.66 9.11
C LEU A 34 10.56 9.61 7.71
N GLN A 35 10.88 10.59 6.87
CA GLN A 35 10.39 10.63 5.48
C GLN A 35 10.85 9.40 4.68
N ASN A 36 12.12 9.03 4.82
CA ASN A 36 12.64 7.81 4.20
C ASN A 36 11.97 6.56 4.78
N HIS A 37 11.72 6.51 6.08
CA HIS A 37 11.00 5.41 6.71
C HIS A 37 9.59 5.22 6.14
N PHE A 38 8.82 6.27 5.85
CA PHE A 38 7.48 6.11 5.25
C PHE A 38 7.50 5.37 3.91
N THR A 39 8.61 5.40 3.18
CA THR A 39 8.80 4.62 1.93
C THR A 39 8.94 3.11 2.15
N THR A 40 9.22 2.67 3.38
CA THR A 40 9.42 1.25 3.73
C THR A 40 8.55 0.75 4.88
N CYS A 41 7.90 1.65 5.62
CA CYS A 41 7.02 1.32 6.74
C CYS A 41 5.88 0.39 6.31
N ALA A 42 5.77 -0.77 6.95
CA ALA A 42 4.75 -1.78 6.66
C ALA A 42 3.32 -1.29 6.93
N PHE A 43 3.17 -0.39 7.91
CA PHE A 43 1.88 0.15 8.36
C PHE A 43 1.47 1.42 7.61
N ASN A 44 2.39 2.01 6.85
CA ASN A 44 2.07 3.20 6.07
C ASN A 44 1.04 2.87 4.99
N VAL A 45 0.01 3.71 4.90
CA VAL A 45 -1.06 3.56 3.92
C VAL A 45 -0.60 4.07 2.57
N ILE A 46 -0.71 3.21 1.56
CA ILE A 46 -0.30 3.49 0.18
C ILE A 46 -1.47 3.26 -0.79
N PRO A 47 -1.53 4.01 -1.91
CA PRO A 47 -2.47 3.71 -2.97
C PRO A 47 -2.07 2.42 -3.69
N CYS A 48 -3.05 1.67 -4.17
CA CYS A 48 -2.81 0.49 -4.98
C CYS A 48 -2.07 0.85 -6.30
N PRO A 49 -1.01 0.12 -6.69
CA PRO A 49 -0.25 0.37 -7.92
C PRO A 49 -1.09 0.12 -9.19
N ASN A 50 -2.11 -0.75 -9.13
CA ASN A 50 -3.09 -0.93 -10.21
C ASN A 50 -4.09 0.23 -10.32
N ARG A 51 -3.94 1.28 -9.50
CA ARG A 51 -4.80 2.46 -9.45
C ARG A 51 -6.29 2.11 -9.30
N CYS A 52 -6.58 1.10 -8.47
CA CYS A 52 -7.94 0.91 -7.98
C CYS A 52 -8.26 1.98 -6.92
N SER A 53 -9.52 2.07 -6.50
CA SER A 53 -9.98 3.10 -5.55
C SER A 53 -9.57 2.87 -4.09
N VAL A 54 -8.86 1.77 -3.79
CA VAL A 54 -8.53 1.34 -2.42
C VAL A 54 -7.18 1.91 -1.99
N LYS A 55 -7.14 2.38 -0.74
CA LYS A 55 -5.91 2.68 0.01
C LYS A 55 -5.80 1.65 1.12
N LEU A 56 -4.60 1.11 1.30
CA LEU A 56 -4.32 0.00 2.20
C LEU A 56 -2.91 0.11 2.76
N THR A 57 -2.63 -0.58 3.86
CA THR A 57 -1.28 -0.58 4.41
C THR A 57 -0.32 -1.32 3.46
N ARG A 58 0.96 -0.97 3.49
CA ARG A 58 1.98 -1.64 2.66
C ARG A 58 2.03 -3.15 2.92
N ARG A 59 1.77 -3.60 4.14
CA ARG A 59 1.75 -5.05 4.46
C ARG A 59 0.57 -5.79 3.82
N ASP A 60 -0.58 -5.14 3.64
CA ASP A 60 -1.79 -5.77 3.08
C ASP A 60 -1.78 -5.71 1.54
N LEU A 61 -0.87 -4.93 0.95
CA LEU A 61 -0.76 -4.76 -0.51
C LEU A 61 -0.61 -6.08 -1.29
N PRO A 62 0.25 -7.04 -0.88
CA PRO A 62 0.42 -8.29 -1.63
C PRO A 62 -0.87 -9.11 -1.70
N GLU A 63 -1.57 -9.24 -0.57
CA GLU A 63 -2.84 -9.97 -0.48
C GLU A 63 -3.90 -9.31 -1.37
N HIS A 64 -4.03 -7.98 -1.28
CA HIS A 64 -4.91 -7.21 -2.15
C HIS A 64 -4.62 -7.43 -3.63
N LEU A 65 -3.36 -7.36 -4.06
CA LEU A 65 -3.01 -7.53 -5.48
C LEU A 65 -3.32 -8.94 -5.98
N GLN A 66 -3.27 -9.94 -5.09
CA GLN A 66 -3.52 -11.33 -5.41
C GLN A 66 -5.02 -11.65 -5.46
N HIS A 67 -5.80 -11.12 -4.52
CA HIS A 67 -7.18 -11.57 -4.27
C HIS A 67 -8.23 -10.46 -4.42
N ASP A 68 -8.03 -9.31 -3.77
CA ASP A 68 -9.09 -8.30 -3.60
C ASP A 68 -9.10 -7.22 -4.68
N CYS A 69 -8.00 -7.02 -5.41
CA CYS A 69 -7.88 -5.91 -6.32
C CYS A 69 -8.78 -6.14 -7.54
N PRO A 70 -9.81 -5.30 -7.79
CA PRO A 70 -10.70 -5.47 -8.95
C PRO A 70 -9.94 -5.32 -10.27
N LYS A 71 -8.82 -4.60 -10.24
CA LYS A 71 -7.91 -4.38 -11.37
C LYS A 71 -6.73 -5.36 -11.42
N ARG A 72 -6.74 -6.42 -10.60
CA ARG A 72 -5.75 -7.50 -10.72
C ARG A 72 -5.87 -8.17 -12.07
N LYS A 73 -4.74 -8.62 -12.62
CA LYS A 73 -4.72 -9.41 -13.86
C LYS A 73 -4.98 -10.86 -13.52
N VAL A 74 -6.06 -11.41 -14.07
CA VAL A 74 -6.44 -12.81 -13.94
C VAL A 74 -6.27 -13.47 -15.29
N LYS A 75 -5.55 -14.59 -15.33
CA LYS A 75 -5.40 -15.40 -16.53
C LYS A 75 -6.37 -16.57 -16.46
N CYS A 76 -7.15 -16.78 -17.52
CA CYS A 76 -8.00 -17.95 -17.64
C CYS A 76 -7.13 -19.20 -17.89
N GLU A 77 -7.30 -20.23 -17.07
CA GLU A 77 -6.56 -21.50 -17.21
C GLU A 77 -6.98 -22.32 -18.43
N PHE A 78 -8.18 -22.08 -18.97
CA PHE A 78 -8.73 -22.84 -20.09
C PHE A 78 -8.38 -22.26 -21.45
N CYS A 79 -8.45 -20.93 -21.61
CA CYS A 79 -8.20 -20.26 -22.90
C CYS A 79 -6.94 -19.39 -22.90
N GLY A 80 -6.28 -19.21 -21.76
CA GLY A 80 -5.06 -18.41 -21.62
C GLY A 80 -5.28 -16.89 -21.71
N SER A 81 -6.51 -16.42 -21.92
CA SER A 81 -6.84 -15.00 -22.02
C SER A 81 -6.70 -14.27 -20.68
N GLU A 82 -6.29 -13.01 -20.72
CA GLU A 82 -6.13 -12.14 -19.56
C GLU A 82 -7.36 -11.24 -19.36
N PHE A 83 -7.80 -11.12 -18.12
CA PHE A 83 -8.95 -10.30 -17.71
C PHE A 83 -8.60 -9.51 -16.45
N THR A 84 -9.37 -8.47 -16.18
CA THR A 84 -9.37 -7.83 -14.85
C THR A 84 -10.14 -8.70 -13.85
N GLY A 85 -9.83 -8.61 -12.56
CA GLY A 85 -10.56 -9.28 -11.49
C GLY A 85 -12.08 -9.04 -11.57
N GLU A 86 -12.48 -7.78 -11.80
CA GLU A 86 -13.88 -7.38 -12.00
C GLU A 86 -14.55 -8.12 -13.17
N ALA A 87 -13.85 -8.30 -14.29
CA ALA A 87 -14.39 -9.01 -15.45
C ALA A 87 -14.46 -10.52 -15.21
N PHE A 88 -13.49 -11.09 -14.50
CA PHE A 88 -13.47 -12.52 -14.18
C PHE A 88 -14.65 -12.90 -13.27
N GLU A 89 -14.92 -12.14 -12.22
CA GLU A 89 -16.08 -12.36 -11.35
C GLU A 89 -17.38 -12.37 -12.15
N VAL A 90 -17.62 -11.34 -12.99
CA VAL A 90 -18.81 -11.27 -13.85
C VAL A 90 -18.94 -12.49 -14.77
N LEU A 91 -17.83 -12.98 -15.33
CA LEU A 91 -17.83 -14.18 -16.19
C LEU A 91 -18.16 -15.46 -15.40
N THR A 92 -17.60 -15.62 -14.20
CA THR A 92 -17.90 -16.77 -13.32
C THR A 92 -19.37 -16.79 -12.87
N PHE A 93 -19.95 -15.64 -12.53
CA PHE A 93 -21.38 -15.55 -12.20
C PHE A 93 -22.28 -15.88 -13.40
N ARG A 94 -21.87 -15.52 -14.62
CA ARG A 94 -22.61 -15.84 -15.85
C ARG A 94 -22.56 -17.32 -16.23
N THR A 95 -21.46 -18.02 -15.95
CA THR A 95 -21.36 -19.46 -16.19
C THR A 95 -22.13 -20.28 -15.15
N MET A 96 -22.25 -19.82 -13.92
CA MET A 96 -23.03 -20.51 -12.87
C MET A 96 -24.56 -20.37 -12.99
N LYS A 97 -25.07 -19.38 -13.75
CA LYS A 97 -26.52 -19.24 -14.05
C LYS A 97 -26.98 -19.95 -15.34
N LYS A 98 -26.11 -20.78 -15.95
CA LYS A 98 -26.43 -21.64 -17.11
C LYS A 98 -26.55 -23.13 -16.73
N LYS A 99 -26.85 -23.45 -15.46
CA LYS A 99 -27.24 -24.79 -15.01
C LYS A 99 -28.61 -24.73 -14.35
#